data_AF-A0A0A0IDC0-F1
#
_entry.id   AF-A0A0A0IDC0-F1
#
_cell.length_a   1.000
_cell.length_b   1.000
_cell.length_c   1.000
_cell.angle_alpha   90.00
_cell.angle_beta   90.00
_cell.angle_gamma   90.00
#
_symmetry.space_group_name_H-M   'P 1'
#
loop_
_entity.id
_entity.type
_entity.pdbx_description
1 polymer ?
#
loop_
_entity_poly.entity_id
_entity_poly.type
_entity_poly.pdbx_seq_one_letter_code
_entity_poly.pdbx_strand_id
1 'polypeptide(L)' 'MALSLREKEQFKKYVAEVLVNKYNYEKEAAKDLVSKSRVIEQYENNLGNEPESVMNFDPEFIAEKLVAQNK' A
#
# COMPACT_ATOMS: atom_id res chain seq x y z
N MET A 1 -4.99 -10.54 12.86
CA MET A 1 -6.34 -9.99 12.59
C MET A 1 -6.32 -9.50 11.16
N ALA A 2 -7.14 -10.04 10.25
CA ALA A 2 -7.16 -9.58 8.86
C ALA A 2 -8.05 -8.32 8.75
N LEU A 3 -7.65 -7.35 7.94
CA LEU A 3 -8.43 -6.13 7.71
C LEU A 3 -9.76 -6.48 7.04
N SER A 4 -10.83 -5.80 7.45
CA SER A 4 -12.10 -5.88 6.74
C SER A 4 -11.95 -5.30 5.32
N LEU A 5 -12.80 -5.74 4.40
CA LEU A 5 -12.81 -5.28 3.00
C LEU A 5 -12.81 -3.74 2.88
N ARG A 6 -13.53 -3.06 3.76
CA ARG A 6 -13.61 -1.59 3.80
C ARG A 6 -12.29 -0.94 4.22
N GLU A 7 -11.62 -1.50 5.22
CA GLU A 7 -10.33 -1.00 5.68
C GLU A 7 -9.25 -1.17 4.60
N LYS A 8 -9.30 -2.28 3.85
CA LYS A 8 -8.41 -2.48 2.69
C LYS A 8 -8.61 -1.42 1.61
N GLU A 9 -9.86 -1.10 1.28
CA GLU A 9 -10.16 -0.06 0.30
C GLU A 9 -9.72 1.33 0.77
N GLN A 10 -9.91 1.65 2.05
CA GLN A 10 -9.42 2.89 2.63
C GLN A 10 -7.89 2.96 2.60
N PHE A 11 -7.21 1.88 2.98
CA PHE A 11 -5.76 1.82 2.94
C PHE A 11 -5.21 2.02 1.52
N LYS A 12 -5.78 1.34 0.53
CA LYS A 12 -5.44 1.54 -0.89
C LYS A 12 -5.60 3.00 -1.33
N LYS A 13 -6.66 3.68 -0.87
CA LYS A 13 -6.84 5.12 -1.16
C LYS A 13 -5.75 5.96 -0.52
N TYR A 14 -5.39 5.72 0.74
CA TYR A 14 -4.33 6.45 1.42
C TYR A 14 -2.97 6.28 0.73
N VAL A 15 -2.61 5.05 0.32
CA VAL A 15 -1.37 4.80 -0.42
C VAL A 15 -1.37 5.56 -1.75
N ALA A 16 -2.49 5.54 -2.48
CA ALA A 16 -2.62 6.27 -3.74
C ALA A 16 -2.51 7.79 -3.55
N GLU A 17 -3.07 8.33 -2.47
CA GLU A 17 -2.92 9.75 -2.13
C GLU A 17 -1.48 10.11 -1.80
N VAL A 18 -0.74 9.26 -1.09
CA VAL A 18 0.70 9.49 -0.84
C VAL A 18 1.49 9.48 -2.15
N LEU A 19 1.21 8.55 -3.07
CA LEU A 19 1.86 8.51 -4.38
C LEU A 19 1.62 9.79 -5.19
N VAL A 20 0.41 10.34 -5.14
CA VAL A 20 0.08 11.61 -5.80
C VAL A 20 0.79 12.78 -5.11
N ASN A 21 0.69 12.88 -3.79
CA ASN A 21 1.13 14.05 -3.03
C ASN A 21 2.66 14.12 -2.83
N LYS A 22 3.32 12.99 -2.53
CA LYS A 22 4.76 12.93 -2.27
C LYS A 22 5.58 12.57 -3.50
N TYR A 23 5.07 11.68 -4.35
CA TYR A 23 5.81 11.14 -5.49
C TYR A 23 5.34 11.72 -6.84
N ASN A 24 4.38 12.65 -6.82
CA ASN A 24 3.90 13.38 -7.98
C ASN A 24 3.36 12.48 -9.11
N TYR A 25 2.81 11.31 -8.74
CA TYR A 25 2.13 10.42 -9.68
C TYR A 25 0.79 11.01 -10.13
N GLU A 26 0.40 10.72 -11.37
CA GLU A 26 -0.97 11.00 -11.81
C GLU A 26 -1.97 10.16 -11.02
N LYS A 27 -3.12 10.74 -10.70
CA LYS A 27 -4.14 10.12 -9.84
C LYS A 27 -4.62 8.77 -10.36
N GLU A 28 -4.74 8.62 -11.67
CA GLU A 28 -5.12 7.34 -12.29
C GLU A 28 -3.97 6.34 -12.26
N ALA A 29 -2.75 6.77 -12.56
CA ALA A 29 -1.54 5.93 -12.48
C ALA A 29 -1.27 5.43 -11.05
N ALA A 30 -1.44 6.28 -10.04
CA ALA A 30 -1.29 5.91 -8.63
C ALA A 30 -2.31 4.85 -8.20
N LYS A 31 -3.58 5.00 -8.60
CA LYS A 31 -4.61 4.00 -8.32
C LYS A 31 -4.34 2.68 -9.03
N ASP A 32 -3.90 2.74 -10.29
CA ASP A 32 -3.57 1.56 -11.08
C ASP A 32 -2.34 0.82 -10.47
N LEU A 33 -1.31 1.56 -10.07
CA LEU A 33 -0.13 1.03 -9.39
C LEU A 33 -0.51 0.31 -8.09
N VAL A 34 -1.32 0.95 -7.25
CA VAL A 34 -1.80 0.36 -5.98
C VAL A 34 -2.70 -0.85 -6.22
N SER A 35 -3.54 -0.82 -7.26
CA SER A 35 -4.48 -1.91 -7.57
C SER A 35 -3.79 -3.14 -8.17
N LYS A 36 -2.75 -2.92 -9.00
CA LYS A 36 -1.94 -3.99 -9.59
C LYS A 36 -0.89 -4.53 -8.64
N SER A 37 -0.57 -3.78 -7.59
CA SER A 37 0.45 -4.20 -6.66
C SER A 37 -0.02 -5.29 -5.72
N ARG A 38 0.72 -6.39 -5.73
CA ARG A 38 0.60 -7.48 -4.75
C ARG A 38 1.20 -7.11 -3.40
N VAL A 39 1.84 -5.95 -3.26
CA VAL A 39 2.46 -5.52 -1.99
C VAL A 39 1.40 -5.48 -0.90
N ILE A 40 0.22 -4.92 -1.15
CA ILE A 40 -0.84 -4.87 -0.12
C ILE A 40 -1.28 -6.29 0.28
N GLU A 41 -1.46 -7.20 -0.68
CA GLU A 41 -1.82 -8.60 -0.41
C GLU A 41 -0.70 -9.38 0.30
N GLN A 42 0.56 -9.09 0.01
CA GLN A 42 1.73 -9.70 0.67
C GLN A 42 1.84 -9.25 2.13
N TYR A 43 1.60 -7.97 2.40
CA TYR A 43 1.61 -7.45 3.77
C TYR A 43 0.42 -7.99 4.59
N GLU A 44 -0.74 -8.15 3.98
CA GLU A 44 -1.88 -8.81 4.63
C GLU A 44 -1.62 -10.29 4.98
N ASN A 45 -0.87 -11.01 4.15
CA ASN A 45 -0.48 -12.40 4.45
C ASN A 45 0.64 -12.47 5.50
N ASN A 46 1.57 -11.51 5.52
CA ASN A 46 2.66 -11.46 6.51
C ASN A 46 2.20 -11.00 7.91
N LEU A 47 1.02 -10.38 8.00
CA LEU A 47 0.33 -10.01 9.26
C LEU A 47 0.06 -11.21 10.20
N GLY A 48 0.19 -12.45 9.70
CA GLY A 48 0.06 -13.68 10.49
C GLY A 48 1.36 -14.25 11.05
N ASN A 49 2.54 -13.87 10.52
CA ASN A 49 3.79 -14.60 10.77
C ASN A 49 4.90 -13.80 11.43
N GLU A 50 4.89 -12.46 11.39
CA GLU A 50 5.99 -11.66 11.93
C GLU A 50 5.49 -10.42 12.71
N PRO A 51 5.90 -10.23 13.98
CA PRO A 51 5.49 -9.06 14.77
C PRO A 51 6.02 -7.73 14.22
N GLU A 52 7.15 -7.75 13.50
CA GLU A 52 7.71 -6.57 12.83
C GLU A 52 6.91 -6.15 11.58
N SER A 53 6.14 -7.07 10.97
CA SER A 53 5.30 -6.77 9.81
C SER A 53 4.04 -5.96 10.16
N VAL A 54 3.59 -6.00 11.42
CA VAL A 54 2.43 -5.23 11.89
C VAL A 54 2.76 -3.76 12.11
N MET A 55 4.04 -3.43 12.38
CA MET A 55 4.51 -2.04 12.60
C MET A 55 4.52 -1.19 11.31
N ASN A 56 4.47 -1.82 10.13
CA ASN A 56 4.71 -1.17 8.84
C ASN A 56 3.46 -1.06 7.96
N PHE A 57 2.25 -1.10 8.55
CA PHE A 57 1.00 -0.81 7.85
C PHE A 57 0.80 0.70 7.63
N ASP A 58 1.87 1.38 7.24
CA ASP A 58 1.92 2.81 6.99
C ASP A 58 1.76 3.07 5.47
N PRO A 59 0.81 3.92 5.06
CA PRO A 59 0.58 4.23 3.65
C PRO A 59 1.80 4.82 2.95
N GLU A 60 2.65 5.57 3.66
CA GLU A 60 3.86 6.16 3.11
C GLU A 60 4.95 5.12 2.87
N PHE A 61 5.14 4.19 3.80
CA PHE A 61 6.10 3.10 3.63
C PHE A 61 5.73 2.20 2.45
N ILE A 62 4.44 1.88 2.30
CA ILE A 62 3.95 1.12 1.15
C ILE A 62 4.15 1.91 -0.14
N ALA A 63 3.80 3.20 -0.16
CA ALA A 63 4.04 4.05 -1.34
C ALA A 63 5.53 4.08 -1.74
N GLU A 64 6.44 4.19 -0.78
CA GLU A 64 7.89 4.14 -1.02
C GLU A 64 8.31 2.82 -1.66
N LYS A 65 7.84 1.68 -1.13
CA LYS A 65 8.11 0.36 -1.70
C LYS A 65 7.57 0.21 -3.12
N LEU A 66 6.37 0.72 -3.39
CA LEU A 66 5.78 0.70 -4.73
C LEU A 66 6.62 1.48 -5.73
N VAL A 67 7.09 2.67 -5.34
CA VAL A 67 7.96 3.49 -6.19
C VAL A 67 9.30 2.81 -6.42
N ALA A 68 9.88 2.19 -5.39
CA ALA A 68 11.14 1.47 -5.51
C ALA A 68 11.05 0.24 -6.43
N GLN A 69 9.90 -0.45 -6.46
CA GLN A 69 9.66 -1.59 -7.36
C GLN A 69 9.29 -1.20 -8.79
N ASN A 70 8.86 0.05 -9.01
CA ASN A 70 8.46 0.55 -10.32
C ASN A 70 9.60 1.30 -11.06
N LYS A 71 10.75 1.49 -10.42
CA LYS A 71 12.00 1.96 -11.04
C LYS A 71 12.83 0.80 -11.58
#